data_AF-A0A954TKT1-F1
#
_entry.id   AF-A0A954TKT1-F1
#
_cell.length_a   1.000
_cell.length_b   1.000
_cell.length_c   1.000
_cell.angle_alpha   90.00
_cell.angle_beta   90.00
_cell.angle_gamma   90.00
#
_symmetry.space_group_name_H-M   'P 1'
#
loop_
_entity.id
_entity.type
_entity.pdbx_description
1 polymer ?
#
loop_
_entity_poly.entity_id
_entity_poly.type
_entity_poly.pdbx_seq_one_letter_code
_entity_poly.pdbx_strand_id
1 'polypeptide(L)'
;MNDAQLKNRIIESLWQVADRHSYILSATLTGSFVNSPTLAGLSDIDFVVVLDALHEQRFQVLQEEFSQAVQPVLEQAGYSFLLNPTLGPLKFNAPRLAVLHLMLYSQEAHVQHVINSPFTCLDWQTSPCYRKRSLAEIYPTFGLQPRHFLSARRSISDYLRDFRGNVVSYRQLSCHAEGYQEQKCSKPMDDRDRHEFAYHVMRFLMLNLLKLVRRFEPQPCDLTTLMDRFFALFPAGEHDARSLLQELADKKRRIDYAVAIEGLSKRLESFVARFEQQFRQAFETSASRHIAFRHAATALNQPPIRFLGRSDPPILPPQSEELPQWHRLQQAVEQLQPQRLYASPLKRCQQSLQRLDTSSLDAASLQCLVDERLIEMDYGACEGLAVSDCREKFPKLFAAWGRGEDPRFPGGENSADVTRRVLDFTTQHWQPDGGNSLLCTHNVVLRSLVGELLGVPPRERFRIHIPHTAAIGFVATKQFGLFVELDESVEREMFQAFSAGGETARESTPTQRLVACKS
;
A
#
# COMPACT_ATOMS: atom_id res chain seq x y z
N MET A 1 -15.65 38.23 2.92
CA MET A 1 -15.93 36.82 2.62
C MET A 1 -15.67 36.04 3.89
N ASN A 2 -16.58 35.16 4.33
CA ASN A 2 -16.29 34.31 5.49
C ASN A 2 -15.40 33.12 5.08
N ASP A 3 -14.78 32.44 6.04
CA ASP A 3 -13.80 31.38 5.77
C ASP A 3 -14.39 30.20 4.99
N ALA A 4 -15.64 29.83 5.26
CA ALA A 4 -16.32 28.76 4.54
C ALA A 4 -16.55 29.10 3.06
N GLN A 5 -16.98 30.34 2.77
CA GLN A 5 -17.11 30.85 1.41
C GLN A 5 -15.77 30.90 0.69
N LEU A 6 -14.70 31.32 1.38
CA LEU A 6 -13.35 31.36 0.82
C LEU A 6 -12.87 29.97 0.42
N LYS A 7 -13.00 28.99 1.33
CA LYS A 7 -12.65 27.59 1.02
C LYS A 7 -13.45 27.06 -0.17
N ASN A 8 -14.76 27.28 -0.20
CA ASN A 8 -15.59 26.82 -1.30
C ASN A 8 -15.19 27.44 -2.63
N ARG A 9 -14.88 28.75 -2.66
CA ARG A 9 -14.40 29.41 -3.89
C ARG A 9 -13.05 28.87 -4.36
N ILE A 10 -12.11 28.59 -3.44
CA ILE A 10 -10.83 27.95 -3.79
C ILE A 10 -11.08 26.58 -4.42
N ILE A 11 -11.94 25.77 -3.77
CA ILE A 11 -12.31 24.43 -4.23
C ILE A 11 -12.95 24.50 -5.63
N GLU A 12 -13.92 25.39 -5.83
CA GLU A 12 -14.58 25.62 -7.12
C GLU A 12 -13.60 26.07 -8.22
N SER A 13 -12.69 27.01 -7.92
CA SER A 13 -11.64 27.45 -8.84
C SER A 13 -10.74 26.29 -9.28
N LEU A 14 -10.32 25.44 -8.33
CA LEU A 14 -9.51 24.25 -8.64
C LEU A 14 -10.30 23.26 -9.52
N TRP A 15 -11.58 23.01 -9.21
CA TRP A 15 -12.42 22.12 -10.00
C TRP A 15 -12.66 22.62 -11.42
N GLN A 16 -12.84 23.92 -11.63
CA GLN A 16 -12.98 24.48 -12.96
C GLN A 16 -11.74 24.25 -13.83
N VAL A 17 -10.53 24.32 -13.26
CA VAL A 17 -9.30 23.96 -13.97
C VAL A 17 -9.26 22.46 -14.23
N ALA A 18 -9.57 21.64 -13.22
CA ALA A 18 -9.54 20.18 -13.35
C ALA A 18 -10.49 19.66 -14.44
N ASP A 19 -11.70 20.21 -14.53
CA ASP A 19 -12.74 19.80 -15.47
C ASP A 19 -12.43 20.22 -16.93
N ARG A 20 -11.61 21.27 -17.14
CA ARG A 20 -11.22 21.73 -18.48
C ARG A 20 -10.29 20.76 -19.22
N HIS A 21 -9.52 19.96 -18.50
CA HIS A 21 -8.49 19.09 -19.08
C HIS A 21 -8.89 17.63 -18.99
N SER A 22 -9.20 16.99 -20.12
CA SER A 22 -9.56 15.56 -20.17
C SER A 22 -8.44 14.63 -19.68
N TYR A 23 -7.19 15.04 -19.82
CA TYR A 23 -6.01 14.29 -19.41
C TYR A 23 -5.77 14.29 -17.88
N ILE A 24 -6.50 15.09 -17.10
CA ILE A 24 -6.52 14.96 -15.64
C ILE A 24 -7.45 13.80 -15.29
N LEU A 25 -6.90 12.73 -14.70
CA LEU A 25 -7.64 11.54 -14.28
C LEU A 25 -8.25 11.68 -12.88
N SER A 26 -7.52 12.35 -11.98
CA SER A 26 -7.92 12.60 -10.59
C SER A 26 -7.40 13.96 -10.14
N ALA A 27 -8.20 14.67 -9.36
CA ALA A 27 -7.78 15.87 -8.64
C ALA A 27 -8.33 15.80 -7.22
N THR A 28 -7.45 15.77 -6.22
CA THR A 28 -7.79 15.47 -4.82
C THR A 28 -7.15 16.47 -3.88
N LEU A 29 -7.98 17.16 -3.09
CA LEU A 29 -7.53 17.97 -1.97
C LEU A 29 -7.34 17.09 -0.74
N THR A 30 -6.28 17.30 0.02
CA THR A 30 -5.94 16.44 1.17
C THR A 30 -5.40 17.27 2.34
N GLY A 31 -4.94 16.59 3.39
CA GLY A 31 -4.22 17.20 4.49
C GLY A 31 -5.08 18.14 5.36
N SER A 32 -4.42 19.16 5.89
CA SER A 32 -5.02 20.05 6.89
C SER A 32 -6.11 20.95 6.32
N PHE A 33 -6.03 21.30 5.04
CA PHE A 33 -7.04 22.12 4.35
C PHE A 33 -8.43 21.48 4.38
N VAL A 34 -8.54 20.16 4.18
CA VAL A 34 -9.85 19.47 4.19
C VAL A 34 -10.47 19.49 5.58
N ASN A 35 -9.66 19.34 6.62
CA ASN A 35 -10.12 19.16 8.00
C ASN A 35 -10.36 20.47 8.77
N SER A 36 -9.76 21.59 8.34
CA SER A 36 -9.89 22.88 9.00
C SER A 36 -11.08 23.69 8.47
N PRO A 37 -11.87 24.38 9.31
CA PRO A 37 -12.90 25.30 8.83
C PRO A 37 -12.33 26.62 8.26
N THR A 38 -11.05 26.92 8.52
CA THR A 38 -10.38 28.19 8.17
C THR A 38 -9.03 27.97 7.48
N LEU A 39 -8.56 28.99 6.75
CA LEU A 39 -7.19 29.06 6.23
C LEU A 39 -6.18 29.52 7.30
N ALA A 40 -6.63 30.14 8.39
CA ALA A 40 -5.74 30.61 9.44
C ALA A 40 -5.00 29.44 10.10
N GLY A 41 -3.66 29.52 10.14
CA GLY A 41 -2.82 28.48 10.72
C GLY A 41 -2.59 27.25 9.83
N LEU A 42 -3.11 27.23 8.60
CA LEU A 42 -2.75 26.21 7.62
C LEU A 42 -1.35 26.47 7.07
N SER A 43 -0.56 25.40 6.91
CA SER A 43 0.74 25.48 6.25
C SER A 43 0.59 25.57 4.73
N ASP A 44 -0.30 24.76 4.18
CA ASP A 44 -0.45 24.49 2.75
C ASP A 44 -1.86 23.98 2.41
N ILE A 45 -2.24 24.22 1.16
CA ILE A 45 -3.39 23.60 0.50
C ILE A 45 -2.83 22.43 -0.30
N ASP A 46 -2.83 21.23 0.29
CA ASP A 46 -2.33 20.02 -0.35
C ASP A 46 -3.28 19.57 -1.48
N PHE A 47 -2.78 19.59 -2.71
CA PHE A 47 -3.56 19.27 -3.88
C PHE A 47 -2.82 18.29 -4.79
N VAL A 48 -3.34 17.06 -4.86
CA VAL A 48 -2.77 15.95 -5.62
C VAL A 48 -3.54 15.81 -6.92
N VAL A 49 -2.83 15.87 -8.06
CA VAL A 49 -3.43 15.71 -9.39
C VAL A 49 -2.72 14.59 -10.13
N VAL A 50 -3.49 13.63 -10.64
CA VAL A 50 -2.98 12.51 -11.43
C VAL A 50 -3.40 12.68 -12.88
N LEU A 51 -2.43 12.59 -13.79
CA LEU A 51 -2.59 12.73 -15.23
C LEU A 51 -2.40 11.37 -15.93
N ASP A 52 -2.96 11.21 -17.13
CA ASP A 52 -2.65 10.07 -18.00
C ASP A 52 -1.15 10.04 -18.40
N ALA A 53 -0.55 11.21 -18.61
CA ALA A 53 0.87 11.42 -18.84
C ALA A 53 1.31 12.80 -18.33
N LEU A 54 2.54 12.89 -17.82
CA LEU A 54 3.15 14.14 -17.35
C LEU A 54 4.42 14.43 -18.13
N HIS A 55 4.46 15.60 -18.76
CA HIS A 55 5.59 16.13 -19.55
C HIS A 55 5.64 17.66 -19.38
N GLU A 56 6.70 18.28 -19.87
CA GLU A 56 7.01 19.71 -19.62
C GLU A 56 5.84 20.66 -19.90
N GLN A 57 5.23 20.57 -21.08
CA GLN A 57 4.12 21.44 -21.46
C GLN A 57 2.94 21.34 -20.47
N ARG A 58 2.51 20.12 -20.11
CA ARG A 58 1.40 19.94 -19.15
C ARG A 58 1.78 20.42 -17.77
N PHE A 59 3.03 20.19 -17.35
CA PHE A 59 3.54 20.66 -16.07
C PHE A 59 3.48 22.18 -15.95
N GLN A 60 3.91 22.91 -16.98
CA GLN A 60 3.88 24.38 -17.01
C GLN A 60 2.45 24.92 -17.07
N VAL A 61 1.64 24.43 -18.02
CA VAL A 61 0.24 24.87 -18.20
C VAL A 61 -0.58 24.69 -16.93
N LEU A 62 -0.50 23.53 -16.28
CA LEU A 62 -1.28 23.30 -15.06
C LEU A 62 -0.84 24.18 -13.90
N GLN A 63 0.47 24.42 -13.73
CA GLN A 63 0.96 25.33 -12.70
C GLN A 63 0.44 26.76 -12.90
N GLU A 64 0.48 27.25 -14.14
CA GLU A 64 -0.03 28.59 -14.50
C GLU A 64 -1.54 28.67 -14.28
N GLU A 65 -2.31 27.72 -14.81
CA GLU A 65 -3.77 27.77 -14.74
C GLU A 65 -4.32 27.61 -13.32
N PHE A 66 -3.75 26.70 -12.52
CA PHE A 66 -4.17 26.57 -11.11
C PHE A 66 -3.80 27.82 -10.31
N SER A 67 -2.64 28.42 -10.58
CA SER A 67 -2.24 29.68 -9.95
C SER A 67 -3.19 30.82 -10.30
N GLN A 68 -3.47 31.02 -11.60
CA GLN A 68 -4.38 32.05 -12.08
C GLN A 68 -5.82 31.89 -11.56
N ALA A 69 -6.26 30.65 -11.32
CA ALA A 69 -7.59 30.38 -10.79
C ALA A 69 -7.73 30.67 -9.28
N VAL A 70 -6.66 30.45 -8.51
CA VAL A 70 -6.69 30.50 -7.03
C VAL A 70 -6.16 31.83 -6.48
N GLN A 71 -5.12 32.40 -7.10
CA GLN A 71 -4.47 33.62 -6.64
C GLN A 71 -5.45 34.80 -6.45
N PRO A 72 -6.34 35.14 -7.40
CA PRO A 72 -7.28 36.25 -7.22
C PRO A 72 -8.26 36.03 -6.06
N VAL A 73 -8.64 34.78 -5.79
CA VAL A 73 -9.54 34.42 -4.69
C VAL A 73 -8.86 34.65 -3.34
N LEU A 74 -7.59 34.28 -3.23
CA LEU A 74 -6.77 34.47 -2.02
C LEU A 74 -6.42 35.94 -1.78
N GLU A 75 -6.03 36.68 -2.82
CA GLU A 75 -5.69 38.11 -2.72
C GLU A 75 -6.91 38.95 -2.33
N GLN A 76 -8.10 38.64 -2.85
CA GLN A 76 -9.36 39.25 -2.41
C GLN A 76 -9.66 39.01 -0.92
N ALA A 77 -9.15 37.92 -0.35
CA ALA A 77 -9.26 37.61 1.08
C ALA A 77 -8.08 38.15 1.91
N GLY A 78 -7.13 38.86 1.29
CA GLY A 78 -5.99 39.48 1.96
C GLY A 78 -4.80 38.54 2.21
N TYR A 79 -4.72 37.41 1.49
CA TYR A 79 -3.57 36.50 1.52
C TYR A 79 -2.62 36.77 0.37
N SER A 80 -1.32 36.65 0.61
CA SER A 80 -0.34 36.47 -0.46
C SER A 80 -0.35 35.02 -0.94
N PHE A 81 0.04 34.80 -2.19
CA PHE A 81 0.00 33.49 -2.83
C PHE A 81 1.40 32.98 -3.16
N LEU A 82 1.63 31.69 -2.94
CA LEU A 82 2.81 30.97 -3.41
C LEU A 82 2.40 29.60 -3.95
N LEU A 83 2.87 29.27 -5.14
CA LEU A 83 2.78 27.92 -5.68
C LEU A 83 4.00 27.10 -5.23
N ASN A 84 3.76 25.92 -4.67
CA ASN A 84 4.79 24.93 -4.37
C ASN A 84 4.56 23.68 -5.22
N PRO A 85 5.30 23.48 -6.33
CA PRO A 85 5.17 22.31 -7.20
C PRO A 85 6.14 21.17 -6.83
N THR A 86 6.67 21.18 -5.60
CA THR A 86 7.62 20.15 -5.14
C THR A 86 6.90 18.93 -4.58
N LEU A 87 7.60 17.80 -4.44
CA LEU A 87 7.12 16.63 -3.72
C LEU A 87 7.84 16.51 -2.38
N GLY A 88 7.11 16.57 -1.27
CA GLY A 88 7.65 16.43 0.08
C GLY A 88 7.15 17.50 1.05
N PRO A 89 7.69 17.56 2.28
CA PRO A 89 7.19 18.38 3.36
C PRO A 89 7.87 19.75 3.33
N LEU A 90 8.15 20.28 2.12
CA LEU A 90 8.74 21.59 1.99
C LEU A 90 7.65 22.61 2.31
N LYS A 91 7.83 23.31 3.44
CA LYS A 91 6.88 24.31 3.91
C LYS A 91 7.41 25.71 3.73
N PHE A 92 6.48 26.62 3.46
CA PHE A 92 6.73 28.05 3.40
C PHE A 92 5.83 28.75 4.41
N ASN A 93 6.43 29.57 5.26
CA ASN A 93 5.76 30.13 6.41
C ASN A 93 5.98 31.65 6.42
N ALA A 94 4.91 32.41 6.17
CA ALA A 94 4.91 33.86 6.34
C ALA A 94 3.51 34.35 6.75
N PRO A 95 3.40 35.51 7.42
CA PRO A 95 2.11 36.07 7.81
C PRO A 95 1.19 36.24 6.59
N ARG A 96 -0.02 35.68 6.68
CA ARG A 96 -1.03 35.69 5.58
C ARG A 96 -0.53 35.15 4.24
N LEU A 97 0.45 34.24 4.25
CA LEU A 97 0.81 33.47 3.07
C LEU A 97 -0.08 32.24 2.95
N ALA A 98 -0.70 32.07 1.78
CA ALA A 98 -1.38 30.85 1.38
C ALA A 98 -0.55 30.13 0.32
N VAL A 99 -0.18 28.89 0.61
CA VAL A 99 0.63 28.05 -0.28
C VAL A 99 -0.26 27.02 -0.94
N LEU A 100 -0.32 27.01 -2.27
CA LEU A 100 -0.89 25.87 -3.01
C LEU A 100 0.22 24.85 -3.25
N HIS A 101 0.16 23.73 -2.54
CA HIS A 101 1.08 22.62 -2.73
C HIS A 101 0.53 21.69 -3.81
N LEU A 102 0.93 21.96 -5.05
CA LEU A 102 0.45 21.28 -6.24
C LEU A 102 1.36 20.09 -6.58
N MET A 103 0.91 18.89 -6.25
CA MET A 103 1.64 17.65 -6.52
C MET A 103 1.08 16.99 -7.79
N LEU A 104 1.86 17.03 -8.87
CA LEU A 104 1.49 16.44 -10.16
C LEU A 104 2.15 15.08 -10.34
N TYR A 105 1.36 14.07 -10.71
CA TYR A 105 1.82 12.71 -10.97
C TYR A 105 1.33 12.24 -12.34
N SER A 106 2.16 11.49 -13.08
CA SER A 106 1.62 10.56 -14.07
C SER A 106 0.94 9.40 -13.35
N GLN A 107 0.11 8.65 -14.06
CA GLN A 107 -0.53 7.46 -13.49
C GLN A 107 0.51 6.44 -12.97
N GLU A 108 1.56 6.18 -13.73
CA GLU A 108 2.66 5.28 -13.32
C GLU A 108 3.35 5.77 -12.03
N ALA A 109 3.61 7.07 -11.93
CA ALA A 109 4.25 7.62 -10.75
C ALA A 109 3.35 7.63 -9.52
N HIS A 110 2.03 7.77 -9.70
CA HIS A 110 1.08 7.58 -8.60
C HIS A 110 1.16 6.13 -8.08
N VAL A 111 1.19 5.13 -8.96
CA VAL A 111 1.37 3.71 -8.58
C VAL A 111 2.70 3.53 -7.83
N GLN A 112 3.79 4.08 -8.34
CA GLN A 112 5.09 4.04 -7.68
C GLN A 112 5.05 4.71 -6.30
N HIS A 113 4.32 5.82 -6.16
CA HIS A 113 4.19 6.54 -4.89
C HIS A 113 3.35 5.76 -3.88
N VAL A 114 2.30 5.07 -4.31
CA VAL A 114 1.50 4.16 -3.46
C VAL A 114 2.38 3.04 -2.90
N ILE A 115 3.19 2.42 -3.75
CA ILE A 115 4.10 1.33 -3.36
C ILE A 115 5.22 1.84 -2.42
N ASN A 116 5.83 2.98 -2.75
CA ASN A 116 6.98 3.48 -2.00
C ASN A 116 6.62 4.29 -0.76
N SER A 117 5.46 4.93 -0.72
CA SER A 117 4.99 5.81 0.36
C SER A 117 3.53 5.52 0.72
N PRO A 118 3.21 4.28 1.11
CA PRO A 118 1.82 3.83 1.32
C PRO A 118 1.15 4.56 2.48
N PHE A 119 1.88 4.99 3.52
CA PHE A 119 1.29 5.72 4.64
C PHE A 119 0.59 7.02 4.20
N THR A 120 1.27 7.78 3.35
CA THR A 120 0.76 9.07 2.83
C THR A 120 -0.37 8.84 1.84
N CYS A 121 -0.21 7.88 0.92
CA CYS A 121 -1.24 7.56 -0.07
C CYS A 121 -2.52 7.00 0.57
N LEU A 122 -2.38 6.23 1.66
CA LEU A 122 -3.51 5.74 2.45
C LEU A 122 -4.28 6.89 3.10
N ASP A 123 -3.60 7.95 3.57
CA ASP A 123 -4.30 9.14 4.05
C ASP A 123 -5.00 9.87 2.91
N TRP A 124 -4.30 10.09 1.79
CA TRP A 124 -4.82 10.84 0.65
C TRP A 124 -6.04 10.20 0.01
N GLN A 125 -6.05 8.87 -0.16
CA GLN A 125 -7.15 8.18 -0.83
C GLN A 125 -8.46 8.20 -0.03
N THR A 126 -8.39 8.47 1.27
CA THR A 126 -9.58 8.60 2.14
C THR A 126 -10.19 10.00 2.10
N SER A 127 -9.56 10.94 1.39
CA SER A 127 -10.10 12.29 1.29
C SER A 127 -11.48 12.29 0.65
N PRO A 128 -12.49 12.94 1.27
CA PRO A 128 -13.80 13.12 0.67
C PRO A 128 -13.83 14.24 -0.39
N CYS A 129 -12.75 15.03 -0.51
CA CYS A 129 -12.70 16.22 -1.35
C CYS A 129 -11.91 15.95 -2.63
N TYR A 130 -12.56 15.33 -3.62
CA TYR A 130 -11.97 15.04 -4.92
C TYR A 130 -12.93 15.34 -6.07
N ARG A 131 -12.36 15.45 -7.27
CA ARG A 131 -13.07 15.62 -8.55
C ARG A 131 -12.54 14.59 -9.55
N LYS A 132 -13.43 14.11 -10.42
CA LYS A 132 -13.22 12.96 -11.32
C LYS A 132 -13.08 11.65 -10.52
N ARG A 133 -12.10 10.80 -10.86
CA ARG A 133 -11.84 9.57 -10.12
C ARG A 133 -11.15 9.90 -8.81
N SER A 134 -11.50 9.20 -7.74
CA SER A 134 -10.72 9.19 -6.50
C SER A 134 -9.34 8.57 -6.73
N LEU A 135 -8.37 8.87 -5.86
CA LEU A 135 -7.03 8.24 -5.93
C LEU A 135 -7.11 6.72 -5.82
N ALA A 136 -8.03 6.19 -5.00
CA ALA A 136 -8.26 4.76 -4.86
C ALA A 136 -8.79 4.11 -6.16
N GLU A 137 -9.60 4.83 -6.93
CA GLU A 137 -10.06 4.36 -8.24
C GLU A 137 -8.95 4.37 -9.29
N ILE A 138 -7.95 5.25 -9.19
CA ILE A 138 -6.76 5.23 -10.06
C ILE A 138 -5.88 4.02 -9.73
N TYR A 139 -5.46 3.94 -8.47
CA TYR A 139 -4.72 2.82 -7.90
C TYR A 139 -4.81 2.89 -6.37
N PRO A 140 -5.40 1.89 -5.71
CA PRO A 140 -5.61 1.92 -4.27
C PRO A 140 -4.32 1.59 -3.51
N THR A 141 -4.12 2.27 -2.38
CA THR A 141 -3.25 1.79 -1.31
C THR A 141 -4.01 0.71 -0.56
N PHE A 142 -3.49 -0.51 -0.62
CA PHE A 142 -4.01 -1.64 0.13
C PHE A 142 -3.58 -1.56 1.62
N GLY A 143 -3.82 -2.64 2.37
CA GLY A 143 -3.36 -2.74 3.76
C GLY A 143 -1.87 -2.46 3.93
N LEU A 144 -1.51 -1.75 5.00
CA LEU A 144 -0.11 -1.53 5.36
C LEU A 144 0.56 -2.87 5.70
N GLN A 145 1.85 -2.96 5.39
CA GLN A 145 2.70 -4.13 5.61
C GLN A 145 3.84 -3.75 6.59
N PRO A 146 4.34 -4.68 7.42
CA PRO A 146 5.40 -4.37 8.38
C PRO A 146 6.66 -3.77 7.74
N ARG A 147 7.11 -4.30 6.59
CA ARG A 147 8.20 -3.73 5.78
C ARG A 147 8.09 -2.23 5.53
N HIS A 148 6.88 -1.65 5.47
CA HIS A 148 6.71 -0.22 5.19
C HIS A 148 7.40 0.66 6.24
N PHE A 149 7.59 0.20 7.47
CA PHE A 149 8.31 0.98 8.50
C PHE A 149 9.82 1.00 8.31
N LEU A 150 10.37 0.00 7.63
CA LEU A 150 11.80 -0.27 7.54
C LEU A 150 12.36 0.08 6.16
N SER A 151 11.62 -0.22 5.09
CA SER A 151 12.08 -0.10 3.70
C SER A 151 11.33 0.92 2.85
N ALA A 152 10.20 1.48 3.30
CA ALA A 152 9.48 2.49 2.51
C ALA A 152 10.28 3.79 2.37
N ARG A 153 9.94 4.58 1.34
CA ARG A 153 10.42 5.94 1.15
C ARG A 153 9.97 6.78 2.35
N ARG A 154 10.95 7.33 3.09
CA ARG A 154 10.80 7.87 4.46
C ARG A 154 10.54 6.81 5.52
N SER A 155 11.45 5.84 5.58
CA SER A 155 11.54 4.95 6.73
C SER A 155 11.97 5.71 7.98
N ILE A 156 11.92 5.03 9.12
CA ILE A 156 12.45 5.54 10.41
C ILE A 156 13.86 6.13 10.25
N SER A 157 14.72 5.44 9.49
CA SER A 157 16.11 5.83 9.28
C SER A 157 16.26 7.11 8.44
N ASP A 158 15.41 7.31 7.43
CA ASP A 158 15.43 8.52 6.61
C ASP A 158 15.01 9.76 7.41
N TYR A 159 13.96 9.64 8.25
CA TYR A 159 13.53 10.74 9.11
C TYR A 159 14.64 11.17 10.09
N LEU A 160 15.30 10.20 10.73
CA LEU A 160 16.42 10.51 11.62
C LEU A 160 17.62 11.10 10.87
N ARG A 161 17.90 10.64 9.65
CA ARG A 161 18.99 11.19 8.83
C ARG A 161 18.77 12.66 8.50
N ASP A 162 17.57 13.01 8.05
CA ASP A 162 17.18 14.39 7.73
C ASP A 162 17.25 15.28 8.98
N PHE A 163 16.70 14.79 10.10
CA PHE A 163 16.70 15.54 11.36
C PHE A 163 18.11 15.77 11.92
N ARG A 164 18.98 14.74 11.89
CA ARG A 164 20.40 14.85 12.32
C ARG A 164 21.20 15.75 11.38
N GLY A 165 20.93 15.68 10.09
CA GLY A 165 21.52 16.54 9.07
C GLY A 165 21.02 17.98 9.13
N ASN A 166 20.01 18.28 9.96
CA ASN A 166 19.33 19.57 10.02
C ASN A 166 18.82 20.03 8.65
N VAL A 167 18.23 19.11 7.88
CA VAL A 167 17.75 19.35 6.51
C VAL A 167 16.36 18.77 6.27
N VAL A 168 15.53 19.51 5.53
CA VAL A 168 14.28 18.98 4.97
C VAL A 168 14.55 18.44 3.57
N SER A 169 14.48 17.13 3.37
CA SER A 169 14.58 16.53 2.03
C SER A 169 13.24 16.60 1.27
N TYR A 170 13.28 17.13 0.05
CA TYR A 170 12.16 17.22 -0.87
C TYR A 170 12.60 16.86 -2.29
N ARG A 171 11.66 16.77 -3.24
CA ARG A 171 11.94 16.54 -4.65
C ARG A 171 11.39 17.66 -5.51
N GLN A 172 12.19 18.08 -6.49
CA GLN A 172 11.71 18.92 -7.58
C GLN A 172 11.46 18.05 -8.81
N LEU A 173 10.40 18.38 -9.55
CA LEU A 173 10.10 17.73 -10.82
C LEU A 173 10.86 18.45 -11.93
N SER A 174 11.77 17.74 -12.59
CA SER A 174 12.38 18.19 -13.84
C SER A 174 11.64 17.51 -14.99
N CYS A 175 10.79 18.27 -15.68
CA CYS A 175 10.00 17.76 -16.80
C CYS A 175 10.72 18.04 -18.13
N HIS A 176 10.59 17.09 -19.06
CA HIS A 176 11.14 17.17 -20.41
C HIS A 176 10.03 16.86 -21.42
N ALA A 177 10.35 16.86 -22.72
CA ALA A 177 9.36 16.68 -23.79
C ALA A 177 8.55 15.37 -23.68
N GLU A 178 9.18 14.27 -23.23
CA GLU A 178 8.59 12.93 -23.22
C GLU A 178 8.28 12.38 -21.81
N GLY A 179 8.59 13.14 -20.74
CA GLY A 179 8.43 12.64 -19.38
C GLY A 179 8.99 13.57 -18.32
N TYR A 180 9.33 13.02 -17.15
CA TYR A 180 9.91 13.79 -16.06
C TYR A 180 10.78 12.94 -15.13
N GLN A 181 11.60 13.61 -14.32
CA GLN A 181 12.43 13.00 -13.28
C GLN A 181 12.29 13.74 -11.95
N GLU A 182 12.43 13.00 -10.85
CA GLU A 182 12.46 13.57 -9.49
C GLU A 182 13.89 13.88 -9.06
N GLN A 183 14.25 15.16 -8.97
CA GLN A 183 15.55 15.61 -8.46
C GLN A 183 15.54 15.70 -6.93
N LYS A 184 16.52 15.09 -6.25
CA LYS A 184 16.67 15.24 -4.79
C LYS A 184 17.17 16.65 -4.46
N CYS A 185 16.45 17.32 -3.58
CA CYS A 185 16.82 18.63 -3.05
C CYS A 185 16.74 18.61 -1.52
N SER A 186 17.41 19.57 -0.89
CA SER A 186 17.31 19.80 0.55
C SER A 186 17.30 21.28 0.87
N LYS A 187 16.69 21.63 2.00
CA LYS A 187 16.71 22.97 2.60
C LYS A 187 17.21 22.83 4.04
N PRO A 188 18.09 23.70 4.55
CA PRO A 188 18.39 23.74 5.98
C PRO A 188 17.11 23.96 6.81
N MET A 189 16.98 23.22 7.91
CA MET A 189 15.89 23.42 8.86
C MET A 189 16.14 24.68 9.69
N ASP A 190 15.13 25.52 9.81
CA ASP A 190 15.05 26.51 10.89
C ASP A 190 14.45 25.90 12.17
N ASP A 191 14.35 26.67 13.25
CA ASP A 191 13.80 26.16 14.52
C ASP A 191 12.36 25.69 14.38
N ARG A 192 11.54 26.38 13.58
CA ARG A 192 10.16 25.97 13.35
C ARG A 192 10.11 24.63 12.61
N ASP A 193 10.92 24.47 11.55
CA ASP A 193 11.05 23.23 10.80
C ASP A 193 11.44 22.08 11.74
N ARG A 194 12.40 22.28 12.64
CA ARG A 194 12.82 21.23 13.60
C ARG A 194 11.69 20.79 14.54
N HIS A 195 10.93 21.72 15.11
CA HIS A 195 9.82 21.38 16.01
C HIS A 195 8.66 20.73 15.24
N GLU A 196 8.27 21.27 14.09
CA GLU A 196 7.21 20.68 13.28
C GLU A 196 7.59 19.29 12.76
N PHE A 197 8.86 19.09 12.41
CA PHE A 197 9.39 17.79 11.97
C PHE A 197 9.37 16.78 13.13
N ALA A 198 9.85 17.15 14.31
CA ALA A 198 9.80 16.27 15.49
C ALA A 198 8.36 15.87 15.84
N TYR A 199 7.43 16.83 15.84
CA TYR A 199 6.00 16.57 16.03
C TYR A 199 5.47 15.60 14.98
N HIS A 200 5.81 15.83 13.71
CA HIS A 200 5.36 15.01 12.60
C HIS A 200 5.87 13.58 12.72
N VAL A 201 7.17 13.37 12.97
CA VAL A 201 7.77 12.03 13.13
C VAL A 201 7.09 11.24 14.24
N MET A 202 6.91 11.86 15.42
CA MET A 202 6.27 11.18 16.55
C MET A 202 4.83 10.78 16.22
N ARG A 203 4.02 11.73 15.74
CA ARG A 203 2.63 11.49 15.38
C ARG A 203 2.51 10.48 14.24
N PHE A 204 3.40 10.55 13.24
CA PHE A 204 3.45 9.66 12.09
C PHE A 204 3.69 8.20 12.53
N LEU A 205 4.71 7.96 13.36
CA LEU A 205 5.03 6.60 13.81
C LEU A 205 3.90 6.01 14.66
N MET A 206 3.35 6.80 15.59
CA MET A 206 2.22 6.35 16.42
C MET A 206 0.99 6.02 15.57
N LEU A 207 0.57 6.95 14.69
CA LEU A 207 -0.64 6.81 13.90
C LEU A 207 -0.53 5.66 12.90
N ASN A 208 0.60 5.55 12.20
CA ASN A 208 0.76 4.50 11.21
C ASN A 208 0.90 3.12 11.84
N LEU A 209 1.45 3.00 13.06
CA LEU A 209 1.44 1.73 13.78
C LEU A 209 0.00 1.29 14.05
N LEU A 210 -0.86 2.21 14.49
CA LEU A 210 -2.28 1.92 14.69
C LEU A 210 -2.99 1.52 13.39
N LYS A 211 -2.71 2.21 12.27
CA LYS A 211 -3.23 1.81 10.95
C LYS A 211 -2.79 0.40 10.54
N LEU A 212 -1.53 0.03 10.81
CA LEU A 212 -1.01 -1.30 10.52
C LEU A 212 -1.75 -2.37 11.35
N VAL A 213 -1.77 -2.22 12.67
CA VAL A 213 -2.21 -3.29 13.58
C VAL A 213 -3.72 -3.37 13.77
N ARG A 214 -4.44 -2.25 13.64
CA ARG A 214 -5.91 -2.19 13.76
C ARG A 214 -6.63 -2.24 12.41
N ARG A 215 -5.88 -2.17 11.30
CA ARG A 215 -6.39 -2.31 9.93
C ARG A 215 -7.54 -1.33 9.65
N PHE A 216 -8.72 -1.85 9.31
CA PHE A 216 -9.90 -1.11 8.86
C PHE A 216 -10.57 -0.26 9.95
N GLU A 217 -10.02 -0.21 11.18
CA GLU A 217 -10.57 0.63 12.24
C GLU A 217 -10.38 2.14 11.96
N PRO A 218 -11.38 2.97 12.30
CA PRO A 218 -11.22 4.42 12.32
C PRO A 218 -10.08 4.84 13.25
N GLN A 219 -9.22 5.71 12.71
CA GLN A 219 -8.05 6.20 13.42
C GLN A 219 -8.41 7.32 14.40
N PRO A 220 -7.69 7.45 15.53
CA PRO A 220 -7.96 8.50 16.50
C PRO A 220 -7.70 9.89 15.89
N CYS A 221 -8.64 10.80 16.11
CA CYS A 221 -8.59 12.17 15.59
C CYS A 221 -7.86 13.14 16.53
N ASP A 222 -7.89 12.91 17.85
CA ASP A 222 -7.24 13.74 18.85
C ASP A 222 -5.93 13.13 19.37
N LEU A 223 -5.07 14.00 19.91
CA LEU A 223 -3.73 13.63 20.34
C LEU A 223 -3.72 12.72 21.57
N THR A 224 -4.65 12.94 22.50
CA THR A 224 -4.74 12.16 23.75
C THR A 224 -5.09 10.71 23.43
N THR A 225 -6.17 10.49 22.66
CA THR A 225 -6.58 9.15 22.24
C THR A 225 -5.50 8.46 21.40
N LEU A 226 -4.77 9.19 20.55
CA LEU A 226 -3.65 8.65 19.81
C LEU A 226 -2.56 8.10 20.75
N MET A 227 -2.13 8.89 21.73
CA MET A 227 -1.12 8.47 22.70
C MET A 227 -1.60 7.28 23.53
N ASP A 228 -2.84 7.32 24.04
CA ASP A 228 -3.41 6.23 24.84
C ASP A 228 -3.44 4.90 24.07
N ARG A 229 -3.93 4.93 22.82
CA ARG A 229 -3.97 3.73 21.98
C ARG A 229 -2.57 3.25 21.59
N PHE A 230 -1.63 4.16 21.36
CA PHE A 230 -0.26 3.82 21.03
C PHE A 230 0.47 3.16 22.20
N PHE A 231 0.45 3.78 23.40
CA PHE A 231 1.16 3.27 24.57
C PHE A 231 0.53 2.01 25.15
N ALA A 232 -0.76 1.76 24.90
CA ALA A 232 -1.37 0.46 25.15
C ALA A 232 -0.71 -0.70 24.35
N LEU A 233 -0.08 -0.39 23.22
CA LEU A 233 0.64 -1.36 22.40
C LEU A 233 2.14 -1.33 22.71
N PHE A 234 2.75 -0.14 22.67
CA PHE A 234 4.19 0.11 22.82
C PHE A 234 4.45 1.01 24.06
N PRO A 235 4.49 0.44 25.28
CA PRO A 235 4.53 1.23 26.52
C PRO A 235 5.89 1.88 26.83
N ALA A 236 6.98 1.45 26.19
CA ALA A 236 8.32 1.91 26.59
C ALA A 236 8.52 3.41 26.33
N GLY A 237 8.89 4.15 27.38
CA GLY A 237 9.17 5.59 27.30
C GLY A 237 7.95 6.50 27.26
N GLU A 238 6.78 6.01 27.70
CA GLU A 238 5.50 6.74 27.68
C GLU A 238 5.59 8.15 28.29
N HIS A 239 6.12 8.27 29.51
CA HIS A 239 6.17 9.55 30.21
C HIS A 239 6.92 10.63 29.42
N ASP A 240 8.14 10.31 28.97
CA ASP A 240 9.00 11.25 28.20
C ASP A 240 8.34 11.66 26.88
N ALA A 241 7.74 10.68 26.19
CA ALA A 241 7.17 10.87 24.87
C ALA A 241 5.85 11.66 24.92
N ARG A 242 4.99 11.41 25.91
CA ARG A 242 3.78 12.21 26.14
C ARG A 242 4.14 13.66 26.44
N SER A 243 5.10 13.87 27.34
CA SER A 243 5.60 15.20 27.69
C SER A 243 6.10 15.95 26.45
N LEU A 244 7.00 15.32 25.67
CA LEU A 244 7.56 15.95 24.46
C LEU A 244 6.48 16.27 23.43
N LEU A 245 5.57 15.34 23.17
CA LEU A 245 4.54 15.51 22.15
C LEU A 245 3.54 16.60 22.52
N GLN A 246 3.22 16.74 23.82
CA GLN A 246 2.37 17.82 24.32
C GLN A 246 3.05 19.19 24.18
N GLU A 247 4.34 19.32 24.54
CA GLU A 247 5.12 20.55 24.34
C GLU A 247 5.16 20.95 22.85
N LEU A 248 5.43 19.99 21.97
CA LEU A 248 5.45 20.19 20.51
C LEU A 248 4.07 20.60 19.97
N ALA A 249 2.99 19.97 20.44
CA ALA A 249 1.63 20.31 20.07
C ALA A 249 1.24 21.72 20.53
N ASP A 250 1.64 22.11 21.73
CA ASP A 250 1.38 23.44 22.28
C ASP A 250 2.12 24.53 21.51
N LYS A 251 3.40 24.30 21.15
CA LYS A 251 4.17 25.19 20.27
C LYS A 251 3.51 25.34 18.90
N LYS A 252 3.08 24.22 18.29
CA LYS A 252 2.39 24.24 17.01
C LYS A 252 1.07 25.00 17.06
N ARG A 253 0.26 24.81 18.11
CA ARG A 253 -1.02 25.50 18.30
C ARG A 253 -0.83 27.00 18.51
N ARG A 254 0.21 27.42 19.24
CA ARG A 254 0.50 28.83 19.54
C ARG A 254 1.37 29.53 18.48
N ILE A 255 1.91 28.78 17.52
CA ILE A 255 2.88 29.26 16.52
C ILE A 255 4.08 29.92 17.24
N ASP A 256 4.55 29.28 18.33
CA ASP A 256 5.63 29.78 19.18
C ASP A 256 6.89 28.90 19.09
N TYR A 257 7.84 29.36 18.27
CA TYR A 257 9.09 28.68 17.98
C TYR A 257 10.32 29.50 18.40
N ALA A 258 10.14 30.62 19.10
CA ALA A 258 11.24 31.51 19.48
C ALA A 258 12.19 30.85 20.50
N VAL A 259 11.63 30.01 21.39
CA VAL A 259 12.39 29.24 22.37
C VAL A 259 12.39 27.77 21.96
N ALA A 260 13.57 27.19 21.79
CA ALA A 260 13.70 25.77 21.48
C ALA A 260 13.34 24.88 22.68
N ILE A 261 12.75 23.72 22.41
CA ILE A 261 12.53 22.69 23.44
C ILE A 261 13.88 22.14 23.89
N GLU A 262 14.09 22.14 25.22
CA GLU A 262 15.31 21.60 25.81
C GLU A 262 15.50 20.12 25.46
N GLY A 263 16.69 19.79 24.95
CA GLY A 263 17.03 18.42 24.59
C GLY A 263 16.19 17.81 23.48
N LEU A 264 15.51 18.61 22.64
CA LEU A 264 14.61 18.14 21.57
C LEU A 264 15.20 16.97 20.78
N SER A 265 16.44 17.09 20.30
CA SER A 265 17.07 16.02 19.52
C SER A 265 17.22 14.72 20.30
N LYS A 266 17.73 14.78 21.54
CA LYS A 266 17.93 13.60 22.38
C LYS A 266 16.60 12.93 22.72
N ARG A 267 15.56 13.72 23.01
CA ARG A 267 14.22 13.22 23.35
C ARG A 267 13.54 12.57 22.14
N LEU A 268 13.61 13.20 20.95
CA LEU A 268 13.10 12.63 19.71
C LEU A 268 13.82 11.34 19.33
N GLU A 269 15.16 11.35 19.33
CA GLU A 269 15.95 10.15 19.02
C GLU A 269 15.66 9.00 19.99
N SER A 270 15.50 9.30 21.29
CA SER A 270 15.12 8.30 22.28
C SER A 270 13.73 7.72 22.02
N PHE A 271 12.75 8.54 21.64
CA PHE A 271 11.43 8.06 21.23
C PHE A 271 11.52 7.13 20.01
N VAL A 272 12.22 7.56 18.97
CA VAL A 272 12.34 6.79 17.72
C VAL A 272 13.08 5.47 17.96
N ALA A 273 14.15 5.46 18.75
CA ALA A 273 14.87 4.25 19.11
C ALA A 273 14.00 3.26 19.89
N ARG A 274 13.20 3.74 20.86
CA ARG A 274 12.27 2.91 21.63
C ARG A 274 11.13 2.37 20.74
N PHE A 275 10.64 3.18 19.79
CA PHE A 275 9.68 2.72 18.80
C PHE A 275 10.28 1.59 17.96
N GLU A 276 11.46 1.81 17.36
CA GLU A 276 12.12 0.83 16.49
C GLU A 276 12.42 -0.48 17.24
N GLN A 277 12.92 -0.39 18.47
CA GLN A 277 13.18 -1.57 19.31
C GLN A 277 11.92 -2.40 19.55
N GLN A 278 10.80 -1.77 19.95
CA GLN A 278 9.54 -2.47 20.18
C GLN A 278 8.95 -3.02 18.87
N PHE A 279 9.08 -2.27 17.76
CA PHE A 279 8.63 -2.71 16.44
C PHE A 279 9.39 -3.96 15.98
N ARG A 280 10.73 -3.93 16.02
CA ARG A 280 11.56 -5.09 15.68
C ARG A 280 11.28 -6.27 16.62
N GLN A 281 11.10 -6.01 17.92
CA GLN A 281 10.73 -7.07 18.85
C GLN A 281 9.42 -7.76 18.44
N ALA A 282 8.40 -7.00 18.01
CA ALA A 282 7.09 -7.54 17.67
C ALA A 282 7.01 -8.18 16.28
N PHE A 283 7.68 -7.62 15.27
CA PHE A 283 7.56 -8.02 13.86
C PHE A 283 8.78 -8.75 13.30
N GLU A 284 9.90 -8.79 14.02
CA GLU A 284 11.11 -9.54 13.63
C GLU A 284 11.47 -10.60 14.67
N THR A 285 11.83 -10.20 15.89
CA THR A 285 12.42 -11.11 16.90
C THR A 285 11.42 -12.09 17.51
N SER A 286 10.17 -11.65 17.75
CA SER A 286 9.10 -12.48 18.36
C SER A 286 8.07 -12.97 17.35
N ALA A 287 8.38 -12.85 16.06
CA ALA A 287 7.51 -13.24 14.97
C ALA A 287 8.09 -14.46 14.25
N SER A 288 7.21 -15.25 13.65
CA SER A 288 7.60 -16.27 12.68
C SER A 288 7.33 -15.75 11.27
N ARG A 289 8.16 -16.18 10.33
CA ARG A 289 8.09 -15.78 8.93
C ARG A 289 7.70 -16.96 8.07
N HIS A 290 6.83 -16.70 7.11
CA HIS A 290 6.35 -17.74 6.21
C HIS A 290 6.44 -17.26 4.78
N ILE A 291 6.93 -18.12 3.89
CA ILE A 291 6.87 -17.89 2.45
C ILE A 291 5.84 -18.86 1.90
N ALA A 292 4.89 -18.36 1.13
CA ALA A 292 4.01 -19.19 0.33
C ALA A 292 4.24 -18.91 -1.16
N PHE A 293 4.12 -19.92 -2.01
CA PHE A 293 4.24 -19.75 -3.45
C PHE A 293 3.25 -20.64 -4.20
N ARG A 294 2.85 -20.18 -5.38
CA ARG A 294 2.01 -20.94 -6.31
C ARG A 294 2.89 -21.99 -7.00
N HIS A 295 2.40 -23.22 -7.11
CA HIS A 295 3.05 -24.30 -7.87
C HIS A 295 3.48 -23.84 -9.27
N ALA A 296 4.47 -24.48 -9.88
CA ALA A 296 4.92 -24.16 -11.24
C ALA A 296 3.86 -24.46 -12.33
N ALA A 297 4.01 -23.87 -13.51
CA ALA A 297 3.04 -24.03 -14.59
C ALA A 297 2.79 -25.51 -14.96
N THR A 298 1.55 -25.82 -15.33
CA THR A 298 1.10 -27.12 -15.86
C THR A 298 0.59 -26.94 -17.29
N ALA A 299 0.43 -28.03 -18.04
CA ALA A 299 -0.13 -27.98 -19.39
C ALA A 299 -1.53 -27.31 -19.45
N LEU A 300 -2.32 -27.40 -18.37
CA LEU A 300 -3.66 -26.80 -18.30
C LEU A 300 -3.65 -25.31 -17.93
N ASN A 301 -2.49 -24.75 -17.63
CA ASN A 301 -2.30 -23.29 -17.49
C ASN A 301 -2.05 -22.61 -18.85
N GLN A 302 -1.77 -23.37 -19.91
CA GLN A 302 -1.58 -22.85 -21.26
C GLN A 302 -2.93 -22.65 -21.99
N PRO A 303 -3.01 -21.73 -22.98
CA PRO A 303 -4.22 -21.52 -23.75
C PRO A 303 -4.72 -22.79 -24.48
N PRO A 304 -6.05 -23.00 -24.57
CA PRO A 304 -7.10 -22.20 -23.96
C PRO A 304 -7.15 -22.38 -22.44
N ILE A 305 -7.31 -21.28 -21.71
CA ILE A 305 -7.32 -21.29 -20.25
C ILE A 305 -8.52 -22.08 -19.73
N ARG A 306 -8.26 -23.01 -18.80
CA ARG A 306 -9.26 -23.89 -18.19
C ARG A 306 -9.44 -23.62 -16.70
N PHE A 307 -10.56 -24.08 -16.16
CA PHE A 307 -10.74 -24.21 -14.72
C PHE A 307 -9.97 -25.45 -14.22
N LEU A 308 -8.84 -25.22 -13.57
CA LEU A 308 -8.00 -26.25 -12.97
C LEU A 308 -8.11 -26.15 -11.46
N GLY A 309 -8.90 -27.02 -10.86
CA GLY A 309 -9.12 -27.08 -9.42
C GLY A 309 -8.57 -28.38 -8.87
N ARG A 310 -9.43 -29.40 -8.83
CA ARG A 310 -9.11 -30.71 -8.23
C ARG A 310 -8.38 -31.66 -9.16
N SER A 311 -8.40 -31.43 -10.48
CA SER A 311 -7.59 -32.22 -11.42
C SER A 311 -6.12 -32.08 -11.07
N ASP A 312 -5.33 -33.13 -11.27
CA ASP A 312 -3.95 -33.18 -10.78
C ASP A 312 -2.89 -33.42 -11.88
N PRO A 313 -2.76 -32.51 -12.85
CA PRO A 313 -1.72 -32.61 -13.87
C PRO A 313 -0.32 -32.39 -13.27
N PRO A 314 0.74 -32.98 -13.85
CA PRO A 314 2.11 -32.68 -13.45
C PRO A 314 2.51 -31.26 -13.87
N ILE A 315 3.56 -30.73 -13.21
CA ILE A 315 4.20 -29.48 -13.64
C ILE A 315 5.04 -29.70 -14.90
N LEU A 316 5.14 -28.65 -15.72
CA LEU A 316 6.03 -28.59 -16.87
C LEU A 316 7.49 -28.42 -16.41
N PRO A 317 8.49 -28.84 -17.21
CA PRO A 317 9.88 -28.40 -17.01
C PRO A 317 9.96 -26.86 -17.07
N PRO A 318 10.80 -26.23 -16.22
CA PRO A 318 10.95 -24.78 -16.24
C PRO A 318 11.56 -24.31 -17.57
N GLN A 319 11.03 -23.22 -18.10
CA GLN A 319 11.55 -22.55 -19.30
C GLN A 319 12.57 -21.47 -18.91
N SER A 320 13.36 -20.99 -19.88
CA SER A 320 14.42 -20.00 -19.64
C SER A 320 13.92 -18.74 -18.93
N GLU A 321 12.74 -18.24 -19.29
CA GLU A 321 12.12 -17.06 -18.70
C GLU A 321 11.64 -17.27 -17.25
N GLU A 322 11.42 -18.51 -16.82
CA GLU A 322 10.96 -18.85 -15.47
C GLU A 322 12.15 -19.02 -14.49
N LEU A 323 13.35 -19.28 -15.00
CA LEU A 323 14.55 -19.50 -14.18
C LEU A 323 14.85 -18.35 -13.21
N PRO A 324 14.78 -17.06 -13.61
CA PRO A 324 15.00 -15.95 -12.67
C PRO A 324 14.03 -15.95 -11.49
N GLN A 325 12.78 -16.38 -11.69
CA GLN A 325 11.79 -16.46 -10.62
C GLN A 325 12.06 -17.63 -9.68
N TRP A 326 12.45 -18.80 -10.22
CA TRP A 326 12.95 -19.92 -9.43
C TRP A 326 14.16 -19.55 -8.59
N HIS A 327 15.14 -18.83 -9.16
CA HIS A 327 16.31 -18.38 -8.41
C HIS A 327 15.94 -17.42 -7.27
N ARG A 328 15.01 -16.50 -7.51
CA ARG A 328 14.49 -15.61 -6.46
C ARG A 328 13.78 -16.38 -5.35
N LEU A 329 12.95 -17.38 -5.69
CA LEU A 329 12.31 -18.24 -4.71
C LEU A 329 13.35 -19.03 -3.90
N GLN A 330 14.34 -19.63 -4.55
CA GLN A 330 15.42 -20.36 -3.89
C GLN A 330 16.18 -19.46 -2.90
N GLN A 331 16.56 -18.25 -3.32
CA GLN A 331 17.22 -17.27 -2.46
C GLN A 331 16.34 -16.88 -1.26
N ALA A 332 15.05 -16.67 -1.47
CA ALA A 332 14.12 -16.34 -0.40
C ALA A 332 13.97 -17.49 0.61
N VAL A 333 13.98 -18.74 0.13
CA VAL A 333 13.96 -19.95 0.99
C VAL A 333 15.25 -20.08 1.80
N GLU A 334 16.41 -19.85 1.19
CA GLU A 334 17.71 -19.86 1.85
C GLU A 334 17.82 -18.76 2.92
N GLN A 335 17.26 -17.58 2.67
CA GLN A 335 17.20 -16.50 3.67
C GLN A 335 16.21 -16.82 4.79
N LEU A 336 15.09 -17.48 4.47
CA LEU A 336 14.06 -17.82 5.44
C LEU A 336 14.51 -18.91 6.42
N GLN A 337 15.31 -19.89 5.95
CA GLN A 337 15.67 -21.10 6.70
C GLN A 337 14.42 -21.78 7.32
N PRO A 338 13.45 -22.23 6.49
CA PRO A 338 12.22 -22.80 7.00
C PRO A 338 12.49 -24.08 7.80
N GLN A 339 11.81 -24.19 8.94
CA GLN A 339 11.84 -25.36 9.83
C GLN A 339 10.69 -26.33 9.52
N ARG A 340 9.74 -25.92 8.67
CA ARG A 340 8.57 -26.70 8.26
C ARG A 340 8.26 -26.44 6.80
N LEU A 341 7.89 -27.51 6.10
CA LEU A 341 7.41 -27.45 4.74
C LEU A 341 5.93 -27.86 4.72
N TYR A 342 5.09 -27.09 4.04
CA TYR A 342 3.68 -27.40 3.84
C TYR A 342 3.36 -27.49 2.35
N ALA A 343 2.47 -28.41 2.00
CA ALA A 343 2.02 -28.56 0.64
C ALA A 343 0.54 -28.90 0.56
N SER A 344 -0.09 -28.44 -0.51
CA SER A 344 -1.33 -29.06 -0.99
C SER A 344 -1.10 -30.54 -1.33
N PRO A 345 -2.13 -31.41 -1.18
CA PRO A 345 -2.05 -32.82 -1.56
C PRO A 345 -1.83 -33.05 -3.07
N LEU A 346 -2.16 -32.07 -3.92
CA LEU A 346 -2.02 -32.19 -5.36
C LEU A 346 -0.55 -32.27 -5.82
N LYS A 347 -0.25 -33.24 -6.67
CA LYS A 347 1.07 -33.57 -7.24
C LYS A 347 1.81 -32.36 -7.75
N ARG A 348 1.15 -31.40 -8.41
CA ARG A 348 1.82 -30.19 -8.91
C ARG A 348 2.50 -29.35 -7.82
N CYS A 349 1.94 -29.28 -6.62
CA CYS A 349 2.58 -28.61 -5.48
C CYS A 349 3.75 -29.43 -4.95
N GLN A 350 3.56 -30.75 -4.81
CA GLN A 350 4.61 -31.66 -4.35
C GLN A 350 5.83 -31.62 -5.28
N GLN A 351 5.62 -31.72 -6.59
CA GLN A 351 6.68 -31.64 -7.60
C GLN A 351 7.36 -30.27 -7.63
N SER A 352 6.63 -29.19 -7.32
CA SER A 352 7.21 -27.85 -7.28
C SER A 352 8.14 -27.68 -6.10
N LEU A 353 7.77 -28.21 -4.92
CA LEU A 353 8.65 -28.24 -3.75
C LEU A 353 9.90 -29.09 -3.99
N GLN A 354 9.77 -30.23 -4.66
CA GLN A 354 10.89 -31.12 -4.99
C GLN A 354 11.94 -30.48 -5.92
N ARG A 355 11.63 -29.36 -6.58
CA ARG A 355 12.58 -28.63 -7.42
C ARG A 355 13.44 -27.65 -6.67
N LEU A 356 13.06 -27.29 -5.45
CA LEU A 356 13.88 -26.43 -4.61
C LEU A 356 15.03 -27.24 -4.04
N ASP A 357 16.20 -26.64 -4.00
CA ASP A 357 17.34 -27.22 -3.33
C ASP A 357 17.17 -27.03 -1.82
N THR A 358 16.89 -28.13 -1.12
CA THR A 358 16.74 -28.15 0.33
C THR A 358 17.98 -28.69 1.04
N SER A 359 19.10 -28.88 0.32
CA SER A 359 20.34 -29.44 0.90
C SER A 359 21.01 -28.50 1.91
N SER A 360 20.78 -27.20 1.78
CA SER A 360 21.25 -26.16 2.70
C SER A 360 20.38 -26.02 3.96
N LEU A 361 19.23 -26.70 4.00
CA LEU A 361 18.29 -26.68 5.11
C LEU A 361 18.60 -27.84 6.08
N ASP A 362 18.36 -27.65 7.37
CA ASP A 362 18.61 -28.68 8.39
C ASP A 362 17.71 -29.91 8.15
N ALA A 363 18.30 -30.97 7.60
CA ALA A 363 17.62 -32.19 7.15
C ALA A 363 16.81 -32.88 8.25
N ALA A 364 17.12 -32.65 9.54
CA ALA A 364 16.36 -33.20 10.66
C ALA A 364 14.95 -32.58 10.81
N SER A 365 14.67 -31.45 10.15
CA SER A 365 13.45 -30.65 10.33
C SER A 365 12.47 -30.65 9.15
N LEU A 366 12.80 -31.24 8.00
CA LEU A 366 12.10 -31.00 6.73
C LEU A 366 11.07 -32.07 6.34
N GLN A 367 10.29 -32.60 7.27
CA GLN A 367 9.14 -33.39 6.85
C GLN A 367 8.11 -32.45 6.20
N CYS A 368 7.81 -32.68 4.92
CA CYS A 368 6.73 -31.98 4.24
C CYS A 368 5.37 -32.45 4.78
N LEU A 369 4.64 -31.52 5.39
CA LEU A 369 3.30 -31.73 5.93
C LEU A 369 2.27 -31.41 4.85
N VAL A 370 1.50 -32.42 4.44
CA VAL A 370 0.41 -32.25 3.49
C VAL A 370 -0.87 -31.88 4.23
N ASP A 371 -1.54 -30.81 3.80
CA ASP A 371 -2.79 -30.35 4.44
C ASP A 371 -3.90 -30.13 3.40
N GLU A 372 -5.03 -30.80 3.60
CA GLU A 372 -6.20 -30.76 2.72
C GLU A 372 -6.82 -29.37 2.62
N ARG A 373 -6.54 -28.44 3.54
CA ARG A 373 -7.05 -27.06 3.43
C ARG A 373 -6.27 -26.21 2.42
N LEU A 374 -5.14 -26.69 1.91
CA LEU A 374 -4.26 -25.97 0.98
C LEU A 374 -4.54 -26.28 -0.49
N ILE A 375 -5.42 -27.23 -0.77
CA ILE A 375 -5.82 -27.64 -2.11
C ILE A 375 -6.46 -26.49 -2.93
N GLU A 376 -6.38 -26.51 -4.26
CA GLU A 376 -7.00 -25.46 -5.10
C GLU A 376 -8.52 -25.46 -4.99
N MET A 377 -9.17 -24.33 -5.30
CA MET A 377 -10.63 -24.22 -5.28
C MET A 377 -11.33 -25.37 -6.01
N ASP A 378 -12.41 -25.87 -5.42
CA ASP A 378 -13.30 -26.80 -6.10
C ASP A 378 -14.14 -26.09 -7.16
N TYR A 379 -13.88 -26.35 -8.44
CA TYR A 379 -14.69 -25.81 -9.52
C TYR A 379 -15.95 -26.65 -9.84
N GLY A 380 -16.15 -27.78 -9.17
CA GLY A 380 -17.30 -28.66 -9.37
C GLY A 380 -17.53 -29.00 -10.84
N ALA A 381 -18.74 -28.79 -11.34
CA ALA A 381 -19.11 -29.06 -12.73
C ALA A 381 -18.36 -28.19 -13.77
N CYS A 382 -17.62 -27.17 -13.34
CA CYS A 382 -16.80 -26.33 -14.21
C CYS A 382 -15.37 -26.85 -14.40
N GLU A 383 -14.93 -27.84 -13.62
CA GLU A 383 -13.59 -28.43 -13.70
C GLU A 383 -13.24 -28.88 -15.14
N GLY A 384 -12.05 -28.52 -15.61
CA GLY A 384 -11.54 -28.86 -16.95
C GLY A 384 -12.14 -28.07 -18.12
N LEU A 385 -13.25 -27.36 -17.92
CA LEU A 385 -13.88 -26.55 -18.97
C LEU A 385 -13.00 -25.34 -19.33
N ALA A 386 -12.95 -25.02 -20.63
CA ALA A 386 -12.46 -23.72 -21.04
C ALA A 386 -13.39 -22.63 -20.50
N VAL A 387 -12.84 -21.44 -20.23
CA VAL A 387 -13.64 -20.33 -19.67
C VAL A 387 -14.81 -19.95 -20.60
N SER A 388 -14.63 -20.02 -21.92
CA SER A 388 -15.68 -19.83 -22.93
C SER A 388 -16.83 -20.81 -22.75
N ASP A 389 -16.51 -22.10 -22.70
CA ASP A 389 -17.50 -23.17 -22.65
C ASP A 389 -18.25 -23.16 -21.32
N CYS A 390 -17.55 -22.83 -20.24
CA CYS A 390 -18.14 -22.65 -18.91
C CYS A 390 -19.15 -21.50 -18.91
N ARG A 391 -18.88 -20.40 -19.63
CA ARG A 391 -19.79 -19.25 -19.76
C ARG A 391 -21.07 -19.61 -20.48
N GLU A 392 -20.96 -20.40 -21.56
CA GLU A 392 -22.11 -20.88 -22.31
C GLU A 392 -22.96 -21.86 -21.48
N LYS A 393 -22.31 -22.77 -20.75
CA LYS A 393 -23.00 -23.78 -19.92
C LYS A 393 -23.60 -23.20 -18.63
N PHE A 394 -22.95 -22.21 -18.02
CA PHE A 394 -23.33 -21.64 -16.72
C PHE A 394 -23.48 -20.11 -16.75
N PRO A 395 -24.35 -19.53 -17.61
CA PRO A 395 -24.44 -18.08 -17.80
C PRO A 395 -24.84 -17.31 -16.54
N LYS A 396 -25.61 -17.92 -15.64
CA LYS A 396 -26.01 -17.32 -14.35
C LYS A 396 -24.81 -17.08 -13.43
N LEU A 397 -23.80 -17.96 -13.44
CA LEU A 397 -22.57 -17.82 -12.66
C LEU A 397 -21.81 -16.56 -13.09
N PHE A 398 -21.64 -16.37 -14.40
CA PHE A 398 -20.95 -15.22 -14.97
C PHE A 398 -21.76 -13.91 -14.81
N ALA A 399 -23.09 -13.99 -14.86
CA ALA A 399 -23.94 -12.85 -14.58
C ALA A 399 -23.81 -12.38 -13.12
N ALA A 400 -23.70 -13.31 -12.16
CA ALA A 400 -23.47 -13.00 -10.75
C ALA A 400 -22.11 -12.34 -10.51
N TRP A 401 -21.03 -12.86 -11.09
CA TRP A 401 -19.74 -12.16 -11.08
C TRP A 401 -19.81 -10.77 -11.73
N GLY A 402 -20.60 -10.61 -12.80
CA GLY A 402 -20.84 -9.30 -13.43
C GLY A 402 -21.52 -8.29 -12.49
N ARG A 403 -22.28 -8.77 -11.49
CA ARG A 403 -22.88 -7.95 -10.41
C ARG A 403 -21.95 -7.78 -9.20
N GLY A 404 -20.74 -8.34 -9.24
CA GLY A 404 -19.77 -8.28 -8.14
C GLY A 404 -20.08 -9.23 -6.99
N GLU A 405 -20.90 -10.27 -7.23
CA GLU A 405 -21.22 -11.32 -6.25
C GLU A 405 -20.11 -12.38 -6.20
N ASP A 406 -20.09 -13.21 -5.14
CA ASP A 406 -19.23 -14.40 -5.00
C ASP A 406 -20.07 -15.70 -5.07
N PRO A 407 -20.63 -16.03 -6.25
CA PRO A 407 -21.44 -17.22 -6.44
C PRO A 407 -20.62 -18.49 -6.28
N ARG A 408 -21.25 -19.53 -5.72
CA ARG A 408 -20.66 -20.86 -5.63
C ARG A 408 -20.64 -21.53 -6.99
N PHE A 409 -19.54 -22.20 -7.31
CA PHE A 409 -19.49 -23.08 -8.48
C PHE A 409 -20.50 -24.22 -8.31
N PRO A 410 -21.18 -24.69 -9.38
CA PRO A 410 -22.12 -25.79 -9.28
C PRO A 410 -21.44 -27.07 -8.76
N GLY A 411 -21.78 -27.50 -7.55
CA GLY A 411 -21.12 -28.62 -6.87
C GLY A 411 -19.71 -28.32 -6.35
N GLY A 412 -19.25 -27.07 -6.41
CA GLY A 412 -17.91 -26.63 -6.01
C GLY A 412 -17.93 -25.59 -4.88
N GLU A 413 -16.83 -24.86 -4.70
CA GLU A 413 -16.62 -23.81 -3.69
C GLU A 413 -16.95 -22.41 -4.24
N ASN A 414 -16.99 -21.41 -3.36
CA ASN A 414 -16.81 -20.00 -3.73
C ASN A 414 -15.54 -19.44 -3.07
N SER A 415 -15.20 -18.17 -3.32
CA SER A 415 -13.97 -17.59 -2.76
C SER A 415 -14.00 -17.52 -1.22
N ALA A 416 -15.17 -17.28 -0.62
CA ALA A 416 -15.34 -17.24 0.83
C ALA A 416 -15.07 -18.59 1.51
N ASP A 417 -15.46 -19.70 0.89
CA ASP A 417 -15.15 -21.06 1.38
C ASP A 417 -13.63 -21.31 1.39
N VAL A 418 -12.94 -20.91 0.32
CA VAL A 418 -11.47 -21.00 0.22
C VAL A 418 -10.79 -20.12 1.26
N THR A 419 -11.25 -18.87 1.43
CA THR A 419 -10.73 -17.95 2.45
C THR A 419 -10.85 -18.54 3.85
N ARG A 420 -12.01 -19.13 4.20
CA ARG A 420 -12.22 -19.74 5.52
C ARG A 420 -11.19 -20.83 5.80
N ARG A 421 -11.05 -21.81 4.89
CA ARG A 421 -10.14 -22.95 5.13
C ARG A 421 -8.66 -22.56 5.14
N VAL A 422 -8.23 -21.60 4.32
CA VAL A 422 -6.84 -21.14 4.34
C VAL A 422 -6.55 -20.35 5.62
N LEU A 423 -7.51 -19.54 6.11
CA LEU A 423 -7.37 -18.88 7.41
C LEU A 423 -7.28 -19.90 8.54
N ASP A 424 -8.10 -20.94 8.53
CA ASP A 424 -8.03 -22.03 9.51
C ASP A 424 -6.66 -22.73 9.48
N PHE A 425 -6.09 -22.94 8.30
CA PHE A 425 -4.72 -23.44 8.15
C PHE A 425 -3.70 -22.52 8.80
N THR A 426 -3.74 -21.21 8.49
CA THR A 426 -2.78 -20.25 9.04
C THR A 426 -2.90 -20.11 10.56
N THR A 427 -4.13 -20.08 11.08
CA THR A 427 -4.39 -20.06 12.53
C THR A 427 -3.87 -21.31 13.22
N GLN A 428 -3.77 -22.46 12.56
CA GLN A 428 -3.20 -23.65 13.19
C GLN A 428 -1.67 -23.69 13.10
N HIS A 429 -1.12 -23.37 11.93
CA HIS A 429 0.25 -23.73 11.58
C HIS A 429 1.24 -22.56 11.57
N TRP A 430 0.75 -21.33 11.44
CA TRP A 430 1.55 -20.10 11.42
C TRP A 430 1.51 -19.40 12.78
N GLN A 431 1.85 -20.17 13.81
CA GLN A 431 2.00 -19.65 15.16
C GLN A 431 3.29 -18.81 15.25
N PRO A 432 3.27 -17.68 15.99
CA PRO A 432 4.44 -16.79 16.11
C PRO A 432 5.68 -17.46 16.72
N ASP A 433 5.51 -18.50 17.53
CA ASP A 433 6.55 -19.33 18.12
C ASP A 433 6.75 -20.68 17.40
N GLY A 434 6.03 -20.90 16.30
CA GLY A 434 6.08 -22.11 15.48
C GLY A 434 7.27 -22.19 14.52
N GLY A 435 8.14 -21.18 14.50
CA GLY A 435 9.27 -21.14 13.58
C GLY A 435 8.89 -20.83 12.13
N ASN A 436 9.90 -20.67 11.28
CA ASN A 436 9.68 -20.26 9.89
C ASN A 436 9.15 -21.42 9.03
N SER A 437 8.35 -21.11 8.00
CA SER A 437 7.79 -22.16 7.14
C SER A 437 7.71 -21.79 5.67
N LEU A 438 7.82 -22.80 4.81
CA LEU A 438 7.59 -22.69 3.37
C LEU A 438 6.30 -23.43 2.99
N LEU A 439 5.46 -22.82 2.17
CA LEU A 439 4.19 -23.36 1.72
C LEU A 439 4.11 -23.37 0.19
N CYS A 440 3.83 -24.52 -0.42
CA CYS A 440 3.42 -24.59 -1.83
C CYS A 440 1.93 -24.88 -1.98
N THR A 441 1.22 -23.98 -2.66
CA THR A 441 -0.23 -24.07 -2.88
C THR A 441 -0.60 -23.50 -4.26
N HIS A 442 -1.79 -22.93 -4.42
CA HIS A 442 -2.40 -22.60 -5.70
C HIS A 442 -2.88 -21.15 -5.76
N ASN A 443 -3.39 -20.78 -6.93
CA ASN A 443 -3.74 -19.41 -7.25
C ASN A 443 -4.88 -18.88 -6.38
N VAL A 444 -6.02 -19.59 -6.30
CA VAL A 444 -7.19 -19.05 -5.57
C VAL A 444 -6.91 -19.00 -4.07
N VAL A 445 -6.19 -20.00 -3.54
CA VAL A 445 -5.78 -20.03 -2.12
C VAL A 445 -4.95 -18.80 -1.73
N LEU A 446 -3.89 -18.50 -2.50
CA LEU A 446 -3.02 -17.34 -2.22
C LEU A 446 -3.74 -16.01 -2.48
N ARG A 447 -4.51 -15.93 -3.57
CA ARG A 447 -5.34 -14.75 -3.88
C ARG A 447 -6.32 -14.44 -2.76
N SER A 448 -6.99 -15.47 -2.23
CA SER A 448 -7.92 -15.36 -1.12
C SER A 448 -7.23 -14.89 0.15
N LEU A 449 -6.08 -15.48 0.51
CA LEU A 449 -5.34 -15.12 1.72
C LEU A 449 -4.76 -13.70 1.63
N VAL A 450 -4.07 -13.36 0.54
CA VAL A 450 -3.48 -12.03 0.34
C VAL A 450 -4.56 -10.95 0.26
N GLY A 451 -5.62 -11.20 -0.52
CA GLY A 451 -6.73 -10.26 -0.66
C GLY A 451 -7.46 -9.99 0.66
N GLU A 452 -7.61 -11.00 1.51
CA GLU A 452 -8.19 -10.85 2.86
C GLU A 452 -7.29 -10.00 3.76
N LEU A 453 -6.00 -10.35 3.86
CA LEU A 453 -5.07 -9.69 4.77
C LEU A 453 -4.75 -8.24 4.37
N LEU A 454 -4.77 -7.93 3.08
CA LEU A 454 -4.57 -6.57 2.56
C LEU A 454 -5.88 -5.78 2.41
N GLY A 455 -7.04 -6.36 2.72
CA GLY A 455 -8.32 -5.65 2.66
C GLY A 455 -8.82 -5.33 1.27
N VAL A 456 -8.41 -6.11 0.28
CA VAL A 456 -8.94 -5.99 -1.08
C VAL A 456 -10.42 -6.40 -1.04
N PRO A 457 -11.35 -5.55 -1.50
CA PRO A 457 -12.77 -5.90 -1.54
C PRO A 457 -12.98 -7.23 -2.25
N PRO A 458 -13.82 -8.15 -1.74
CA PRO A 458 -14.01 -9.49 -2.34
C PRO A 458 -14.26 -9.45 -3.86
N ARG A 459 -15.09 -8.50 -4.31
CA ARG A 459 -15.40 -8.27 -5.72
C ARG A 459 -14.21 -7.86 -6.59
N GLU A 460 -13.09 -7.44 -6.02
CA GLU A 460 -11.89 -6.99 -6.73
C GLU A 460 -10.72 -7.97 -6.61
N ARG A 461 -10.80 -8.96 -5.70
CA ARG A 461 -9.72 -9.94 -5.47
C ARG A 461 -9.33 -10.72 -6.72
N PHE A 462 -10.25 -10.89 -7.66
CA PHE A 462 -9.96 -11.55 -8.94
C PHE A 462 -8.84 -10.86 -9.73
N ARG A 463 -8.66 -9.55 -9.56
CA ARG A 463 -7.63 -8.72 -10.21
C ARG A 463 -6.22 -8.99 -9.68
N ILE A 464 -6.09 -9.62 -8.51
CA ILE A 464 -4.80 -9.97 -7.93
C ILE A 464 -4.21 -11.12 -8.75
N HIS A 465 -3.14 -10.83 -9.48
CA HIS A 465 -2.37 -11.84 -10.19
C HIS A 465 -1.46 -12.55 -9.17
N ILE A 466 -1.45 -13.88 -9.16
CA ILE A 466 -0.50 -14.66 -8.33
C ILE A 466 0.48 -15.32 -9.30
N PRO A 467 1.70 -14.77 -9.43
CA PRO A 467 2.70 -15.36 -10.31
C PRO A 467 3.03 -16.78 -9.88
N HIS A 468 3.33 -17.64 -10.85
CA HIS A 468 3.91 -18.94 -10.56
C HIS A 468 5.24 -18.75 -9.82
N THR A 469 5.54 -19.57 -8.83
CA THR A 469 6.84 -19.61 -8.13
C THR A 469 7.36 -18.30 -7.52
N ALA A 470 6.57 -17.21 -7.49
CA ALA A 470 6.92 -16.02 -6.72
C ALA A 470 6.81 -16.29 -5.21
N ALA A 471 7.81 -15.83 -4.46
CA ALA A 471 7.79 -15.87 -3.00
C ALA A 471 6.83 -14.79 -2.46
N ILE A 472 5.79 -15.22 -1.76
CA ILE A 472 4.84 -14.35 -1.07
C ILE A 472 5.10 -14.47 0.42
N GLY A 473 5.62 -13.39 1.03
CA GLY A 473 5.97 -13.36 2.44
C GLY A 473 4.80 -13.07 3.35
N PHE A 474 4.85 -13.65 4.55
CA PHE A 474 3.92 -13.41 5.66
C PHE A 474 4.68 -13.34 6.99
N VAL A 475 4.16 -12.54 7.91
CA VAL A 475 4.72 -12.36 9.26
C VAL A 475 3.61 -12.64 10.28
N ALA A 476 3.79 -13.67 11.11
CA ALA A 476 2.88 -13.99 12.21
C ALA A 476 3.45 -13.44 13.52
N THR A 477 2.69 -12.55 14.16
CA THR A 477 3.11 -11.86 15.39
C THR A 477 2.29 -12.32 16.60
N LYS A 478 2.91 -12.35 17.78
CA LYS A 478 2.24 -12.71 19.04
C LYS A 478 1.09 -11.77 19.40
N GLN A 479 1.24 -10.49 19.11
CA GLN A 479 0.33 -9.45 19.58
C GLN A 479 -0.67 -8.98 18.52
N PHE A 480 -0.32 -9.05 17.23
CA PHE A 480 -1.06 -8.35 16.17
C PHE A 480 -1.58 -9.29 15.06
N GLY A 481 -1.34 -10.60 15.18
CA GLY A 481 -1.77 -11.59 14.21
C GLY A 481 -0.87 -11.64 12.96
N LEU A 482 -1.48 -12.02 11.83
CA LEU A 482 -0.81 -12.34 10.58
C LEU A 482 -0.83 -11.19 9.58
N PHE A 483 0.32 -10.87 8.98
CA PHE A 483 0.47 -9.82 7.98
C PHE A 483 1.05 -10.37 6.69
N VAL A 484 0.68 -9.75 5.56
CA VAL A 484 1.37 -9.92 4.29
C VAL A 484 2.62 -9.05 4.28
N GLU A 485 3.71 -9.57 3.72
CA GLU A 485 4.95 -8.85 3.49
C GLU A 485 5.52 -9.23 2.12
N LEU A 486 5.27 -8.37 1.13
CA LEU A 486 5.68 -8.58 -0.26
C LEU A 486 6.94 -7.77 -0.57
N ASP A 487 7.84 -8.34 -1.36
CA ASP A 487 8.85 -7.52 -2.03
C ASP A 487 8.20 -6.53 -2.99
N GLU A 488 8.84 -5.37 -3.21
CA GLU A 488 8.30 -4.31 -4.08
C GLU A 488 7.97 -4.80 -5.50
N SER A 489 8.85 -5.63 -6.07
CA SER A 489 8.66 -6.20 -7.39
C SER A 489 7.49 -7.17 -7.45
N VAL A 490 7.32 -8.01 -6.42
CA VAL A 490 6.22 -8.96 -6.29
C VAL A 490 4.90 -8.21 -6.10
N GLU A 491 4.86 -7.18 -5.25
CA GLU A 491 3.67 -6.34 -5.08
C GLU A 491 3.26 -5.69 -6.41
N ARG A 492 4.20 -5.10 -7.14
CA ARG A 492 3.91 -4.49 -8.44
C ARG A 492 3.33 -5.49 -9.43
N GLU A 493 3.94 -6.66 -9.55
CA GLU A 493 3.49 -7.72 -10.46
C GLU A 493 2.09 -8.22 -10.07
N MET A 494 1.86 -8.45 -8.77
CA MET A 494 0.58 -8.96 -8.26
C MET A 494 -0.59 -8.00 -8.49
N PHE A 495 -0.34 -6.70 -8.36
CA PHE A 495 -1.39 -5.67 -8.38
C PHE A 495 -1.41 -4.83 -9.66
N GLN A 496 -0.62 -5.15 -10.68
CA GLN A 496 -0.56 -4.39 -11.95
C GLN A 496 -1.93 -4.17 -12.61
N ALA A 497 -2.85 -5.14 -12.50
CA ALA A 497 -4.20 -5.03 -13.07
C ALA A 497 -5.06 -3.96 -12.37
N PHE A 498 -4.62 -3.42 -11.23
CA PHE A 498 -5.25 -2.29 -10.56
C PHE A 498 -4.96 -0.96 -11.26
N SER A 499 -3.84 -0.85 -11.98
CA SER A 499 -3.43 0.35 -12.71
C SER A 499 -4.15 0.53 -14.05
N ALA A 500 -4.78 -0.49 -14.63
CA ALA A 500 -5.54 -0.32 -15.86
C ALA A 500 -6.89 0.37 -15.57
N GLY A 501 -6.95 1.69 -15.82
CA GLY A 501 -8.13 2.49 -15.54
C GLY A 501 -9.29 2.26 -16.53
N GLY A 502 -10.46 1.88 -16.00
CA GLY A 502 -11.75 2.42 -16.41
C GLY A 502 -12.34 2.00 -17.77
N GLU A 503 -11.68 2.24 -18.90
CA GLU A 503 -12.31 2.14 -20.22
C GLU A 503 -12.04 0.80 -20.90
N THR A 504 -10.79 0.31 -20.88
CA THR A 504 -10.48 -1.06 -21.30
C THR A 504 -11.11 -2.10 -20.36
N ALA A 505 -11.33 -1.74 -19.08
CA ALA A 505 -12.05 -2.57 -18.13
C ALA A 505 -13.57 -2.56 -18.38
N ARG A 506 -14.18 -1.42 -18.76
CA ARG A 506 -15.63 -1.33 -19.03
C ARG A 506 -16.04 -1.94 -20.37
N GLU A 507 -15.19 -1.87 -21.39
CA GLU A 507 -15.46 -2.43 -22.72
C GLU A 507 -14.99 -3.88 -22.91
N SER A 508 -14.11 -4.37 -22.03
CA SER A 508 -13.79 -5.79 -21.98
C SER A 508 -14.95 -6.59 -21.39
N THR A 509 -15.49 -7.52 -22.18
CA THR A 509 -16.50 -8.45 -21.69
C THR A 509 -16.00 -9.18 -20.43
N PRO A 510 -16.88 -9.58 -19.49
CA PRO A 510 -16.51 -10.30 -18.27
C PRO A 510 -15.56 -11.51 -18.49
N THR A 511 -15.56 -12.08 -19.70
CA THR A 511 -14.65 -13.15 -20.14
C THR A 511 -13.18 -12.71 -20.18
N GLN A 512 -12.87 -11.50 -20.68
CA GLN A 512 -11.49 -11.00 -20.70
C GLN A 512 -10.97 -10.73 -19.29
N ARG A 513 -11.84 -10.35 -18.34
CA ARG A 513 -11.50 -10.11 -16.93
C ARG A 513 -11.13 -11.38 -16.15
N LEU A 514 -11.68 -12.53 -16.52
CA LEU A 514 -11.36 -13.84 -15.91
C LEU A 514 -10.19 -14.55 -16.59
N VAL A 515 -9.97 -14.29 -17.88
CA VAL A 515 -8.88 -14.86 -18.69
C VAL A 515 -7.56 -14.12 -18.46
N ALA A 516 -7.57 -12.78 -18.34
CA ALA A 516 -6.37 -11.97 -18.09
C ALA A 516 -5.73 -12.19 -16.71
N CYS A 517 -6.45 -12.80 -15.76
CA CYS A 517 -5.94 -13.13 -14.43
C CYS A 517 -5.43 -14.58 -14.29
N LYS A 518 -5.30 -15.29 -15.42
CA LYS A 518 -4.71 -16.64 -15.51
C LYS A 518 -3.56 -16.73 -16.52
N SER A 519 -3.36 -15.72 -17.37
CA SER A 519 -2.12 -15.49 -18.11
C SER A 519 -1.07 -14.87 -17.21
#